data_AF-A0A1N7GI29-F1
#
_entry.id   AF-A0A1N7GI29-F1
#
_cell.length_a   1.000
_cell.length_b   1.000
_cell.length_c   1.000
_cell.angle_alpha   90.00
_cell.angle_beta   90.00
_cell.angle_gamma   90.00
#
_symmetry.space_group_name_H-M   'P 1'
#
loop_
_entity.id
_entity.type
_entity.pdbx_description
1 polymer ?
#
loop_
_entity_poly.entity_id
_entity_poly.type
_entity_poly.pdbx_seq_one_letter_code
_entity_poly.pdbx_strand_id
1 'polypeptide(L)' 'MDIDHYQAYLDGGEYEYYGGFYDVSPVVLEVPYDDYWYLVVDSNGQRVKVWVTEIFD' A
#
# COMPACT_ATOMS: atom_id res chain seq x y z
N MET A 1 1.85 -4.27 2.05
CA MET A 1 3.04 -5.12 2.29
C MET A 1 2.90 -5.77 3.65
N ASP A 2 3.39 -6.98 3.84
CA ASP A 2 3.59 -7.52 5.19
C ASP A 2 4.81 -6.84 5.85
N ILE A 3 5.17 -7.28 7.06
CA ILE A 3 6.28 -6.67 7.80
C ILE A 3 7.64 -6.87 7.12
N ASP A 4 7.91 -8.05 6.55
CA ASP A 4 9.20 -8.37 5.95
C ASP A 4 9.43 -7.54 4.69
N HIS A 5 8.42 -7.46 3.81
CA HIS A 5 8.48 -6.65 2.61
C HIS A 5 8.45 -5.15 2.91
N TYR A 6 7.77 -4.72 3.98
CA TYR A 6 7.81 -3.31 4.40
C TYR A 6 9.19 -2.89 4.91
N GLN A 7 9.89 -3.75 5.68
CA GLN A 7 11.27 -3.46 6.08
C GLN A 7 12.20 -3.41 4.86
N ALA A 8 12.10 -4.38 3.95
CA ALA A 8 12.89 -4.37 2.72
C ALA A 8 12.64 -3.12 1.85
N TYR A 9 11.41 -2.61 1.80
CA TYR A 9 11.09 -1.33 1.16
C TYR A 9 11.83 -0.14 1.80
N LEU A 10 11.88 -0.07 3.14
CA LEU A 10 12.60 1.00 3.86
C LEU A 10 14.11 0.93 3.64
N ASP A 11 14.66 -0.28 3.55
CA ASP A 11 16.09 -0.53 3.33
C ASP A 11 16.51 -0.37 1.85
N GLY A 12 15.55 -0.15 0.94
CA GLY A 12 15.79 -0.07 -0.50
C GLY A 12 16.19 -1.41 -1.14
N GLY A 13 15.82 -2.52 -0.49
CA GLY A 13 16.02 -3.87 -0.98
C GLY A 13 14.92 -4.36 -1.93
N GLU A 14 14.91 -5.66 -2.19
CA GLU A 14 13.84 -6.30 -2.96
C GLU A 14 12.62 -6.57 -2.06
N TYR A 15 11.44 -6.18 -2.53
CA TYR A 15 10.19 -6.32 -1.78
C TYR A 15 9.01 -6.63 -2.72
N GLU A 16 8.00 -7.30 -2.18
CA GLU A 16 6.74 -7.58 -2.86
C GLU A 16 5.58 -6.79 -2.25
N TYR A 17 4.57 -6.49 -3.05
CA TYR A 17 3.39 -5.76 -2.58
C TYR A 17 2.15 -6.10 -3.41
N TYR A 18 0.98 -5.91 -2.79
CA TYR A 18 -0.32 -5.99 -3.45
C TYR A 18 -0.78 -4.57 -3.79
N GLY A 19 -0.98 -4.28 -5.07
CA GLY A 19 -1.37 -2.97 -5.57
C GLY A 19 -0.64 -2.59 -6.86
N GLY A 20 -0.53 -1.29 -7.13
CA GLY A 20 0.09 -0.77 -8.35
C GLY A 20 -0.07 0.74 -8.49
N PHE A 21 0.20 1.24 -9.69
CA PHE A 21 -0.09 2.62 -10.06
C PHE A 21 -1.56 2.77 -10.43
N TYR A 22 -2.23 3.76 -9.84
CA TYR A 22 -3.64 4.07 -10.10
C TYR A 22 -3.78 5.54 -10.49
N ASP A 23 -4.54 5.80 -11.55
CA ASP A 23 -4.89 7.13 -12.06
C ASP A 23 -6.33 7.54 -11.71
N VAL A 24 -7.02 6.74 -10.90
CA VAL A 24 -8.41 6.92 -10.46
C VAL A 24 -8.54 6.79 -8.93
N SER A 25 -9.63 7.34 -8.38
CA SER A 25 -9.96 7.27 -6.95
C SER A 25 -11.49 7.29 -6.76
N PRO A 26 -12.07 6.52 -5.80
CA PRO A 26 -11.40 5.65 -4.82
C PRO A 26 -10.87 4.34 -5.42
N VAL A 27 -9.89 3.74 -4.74
CA VAL A 27 -9.35 2.41 -5.05
C VAL A 27 -9.62 1.51 -3.85
N VAL A 28 -10.09 0.29 -4.10
CA VAL A 28 -10.26 -0.76 -3.09
C VAL A 28 -9.11 -1.74 -3.28
N LEU A 29 -8.35 -1.98 -2.21
CA LEU A 29 -7.32 -3.01 -2.16
C LEU A 29 -7.82 -4.13 -1.26
N GLU A 30 -7.79 -5.36 -1.77
CA GLU A 30 -8.14 -6.54 -0.99
C GLU A 30 -6.92 -7.00 -0.18
N VAL A 31 -7.15 -7.27 1.11
CA VAL A 31 -6.15 -7.90 1.97
C VAL A 31 -6.15 -9.40 1.65
N PRO A 32 -5.03 -9.98 1.20
CA PRO A 32 -5.02 -11.34 0.64
C PRO A 32 -5.18 -12.44 1.70
N TYR A 33 -4.82 -12.15 2.95
CA TYR A 33 -4.98 -13.02 4.11
C TYR A 33 -4.83 -12.22 5.41
N ASP A 34 -5.33 -12.79 6.51
CA ASP A 34 -5.26 -12.19 7.84
C ASP A 34 -3.81 -12.04 8.32
N ASP A 35 -3.33 -10.79 8.42
CA ASP A 35 -2.03 -10.43 8.97
C ASP A 35 -1.96 -8.92 9.26
N TYR A 36 -0.82 -8.44 9.74
CA TYR A 36 -0.50 -7.03 9.84
C TYR A 36 0.02 -6.47 8.52
N TRP A 37 -0.78 -5.58 7.91
CA TRP A 37 -0.48 -4.97 6.63
C TRP A 37 -0.05 -3.51 6.76
N TYR A 38 0.95 -3.15 5.98
CA TYR A 38 1.45 -1.78 5.82
C TYR A 38 1.02 -1.22 4.46
N LEU A 39 0.33 -0.08 4.47
CA LEU A 39 -0.11 0.66 3.29
C LEU A 39 0.89 1.79 2.98
N VAL A 40 1.48 1.75 1.79
CA VAL A 40 2.32 2.83 1.26
C VAL A 40 1.54 3.56 0.16
N VAL A 41 1.37 4.88 0.31
CA VAL A 41 0.80 5.74 -0.73
C VAL A 41 1.88 6.71 -1.20
N ASP A 42 2.35 6.52 -2.43
CA ASP A 42 3.34 7.37 -3.07
C ASP A 42 2.69 8.19 -4.20
N SER A 43 3.12 9.44 -4.35
CA SER A 43 2.57 10.38 -5.32
C SER A 43 3.36 10.47 -6.62
N ASN A 44 4.38 9.63 -6.79
CA ASN A 44 5.33 9.65 -7.88
C ASN A 44 5.88 11.06 -8.16
N GLY A 45 6.27 11.77 -7.09
CA GLY A 45 6.83 13.13 -7.14
C GLY A 45 5.80 14.26 -7.21
N GLN A 46 4.50 13.97 -7.17
CA GLN A 46 3.44 14.99 -7.14
C GLN A 46 2.97 15.29 -5.71
N ARG A 47 2.10 16.29 -5.53
CA ARG A 47 1.41 16.48 -4.25
C ARG A 47 0.12 15.67 -4.26
N VAL A 48 -0.05 14.79 -3.28
CA VAL A 48 -1.28 14.01 -3.10
C VAL A 48 -1.91 14.31 -1.74
N LYS A 49 -3.24 14.31 -1.71
CA LYS A 49 -4.02 14.29 -0.47
C LYS A 49 -4.70 12.94 -0.38
N VAL A 50 -4.51 12.25 0.72
CA VAL A 50 -4.97 10.87 0.89
C VAL A 50 -6.00 10.82 2.00
N TRP A 51 -7.07 10.05 1.75
CA TRP A 51 -8.03 9.62 2.76
C TRP A 51 -8.04 8.09 2.72
N VAL A 52 -7.90 7.46 3.89
CA VAL A 52 -7.92 6.01 4.04
C VAL A 52 -9.15 5.64 4.87
N THR A 53 -9.88 4.62 4.44
CA THR A 53 -11.04 4.10 5.15
C THR A 53 -10.95 2.59 5.15
N GLU A 54 -10.97 2.00 6.33
CA GLU A 54 -11.07 0.55 6.51
C GLU A 54 -12.52 0.14 6.26
N ILE A 55 -12.71 -0.81 5.34
CA ILE A 55 -14.01 -1.37 4.99
C ILE A 55 -14.13 -2.70 5.73
N PHE A 56 -15.15 -2.81 6.57
CA PHE A 56 -15.51 -4.04 7.26
C PHE A 56 -16.86 -4.51 6.75
N ASP A 57 -17.07 -5.82 6.71
CA ASP A 57 -18.38 -6.42 6.49
C ASP A 57 -19.28 -6.33 7.74
#